data_AF-A0A7W2EPG0-F1
#
_entry.id   AF-A0A7W2EPG0-F1
#
_cell.length_a   1.000
_cell.length_b   1.000
_cell.length_c   1.000
_cell.angle_alpha   90.00
_cell.angle_beta   90.00
_cell.angle_gamma   90.00
#
_symmetry.space_group_name_H-M   'P 1'
#
loop_
_entity.id
_entity.type
_entity.pdbx_description
1 polymer ?
#
loop_
_entity_poly.entity_id
_entity_poly.type
_entity_poly.pdbx_seq_one_letter_code
_entity_poly.pdbx_strand_id
1 'polypeptide(L)'
;MSSPSAADHSTPLIINLAPTGMVPTRAMSPHVPLAPEEVVEDVTRCAALGAAMVHLHARAPDGTPTEDPAIYGRMIGALRAAAPDLVVVTSTSGRLVREVEKRAASLFLEGDLRPDMASLTLGSMNFATTASVNEPQTIIRLAQLMQERGIKPELEVFDLGMVNFAKILIDKGLLEPPYYFNILLGNPGTAQATLMHLAAIVADLPPQSYWSLAGLGRFQARATALGVVMGHGVRIGLEDNLWLDQERTVLATNAQYVQRIVAQAQAMGRPVATPRAVRTMLGLAQRG
;
A
#
# COMPACT_ATOMS: atom_id res chain seq x y z
N MET A 1 28.13 3.51 -7.50
CA MET A 1 26.83 3.32 -6.82
C MET A 1 25.79 3.20 -7.90
N SER A 2 25.21 2.02 -8.11
CA SER A 2 24.14 1.81 -9.08
C SER A 2 22.92 2.60 -8.62
N SER A 3 22.47 3.56 -9.43
CA SER A 3 21.16 4.21 -9.25
C SER A 3 20.09 3.12 -9.09
N PRO A 4 19.04 3.32 -8.26
CA PRO A 4 17.89 2.43 -8.27
C PRO A 4 17.32 2.43 -9.68
N SER A 5 17.64 1.39 -10.46
CA SER A 5 17.31 1.35 -11.87
C SER A 5 15.80 1.34 -12.01
N ALA A 6 15.27 2.14 -12.95
CA ALA A 6 13.90 1.98 -13.41
C ALA A 6 13.63 0.49 -13.67
N ALA A 7 12.42 0.03 -13.38
CA ALA A 7 12.08 -1.37 -13.63
C ALA A 7 12.22 -1.65 -15.13
N ASP A 8 12.88 -2.75 -15.48
CA ASP A 8 12.92 -3.22 -16.87
C ASP A 8 11.50 -3.59 -17.33
N HIS A 9 11.18 -3.41 -18.61
CA HIS A 9 9.89 -3.75 -19.20
C HIS A 9 9.52 -5.24 -19.04
N SER A 10 10.52 -6.11 -18.83
CA SER A 10 10.31 -7.52 -18.49
C SER A 10 9.91 -7.77 -17.02
N THR A 11 10.11 -6.78 -16.14
CA THR A 11 9.83 -6.90 -14.70
C THR A 11 8.32 -6.89 -14.45
N PRO A 12 7.73 -7.97 -13.90
CA PRO A 12 6.30 -8.05 -13.65
C PRO A 12 5.80 -6.90 -12.77
N LEU A 13 4.73 -6.25 -13.21
CA LEU A 13 4.14 -5.09 -12.54
C LEU A 13 3.35 -5.52 -11.30
N ILE A 14 3.73 -4.99 -10.14
CA ILE A 14 2.98 -5.17 -8.89
C ILE A 14 1.73 -4.30 -8.91
N ILE A 15 0.55 -4.89 -8.67
CA ILE A 15 -0.69 -4.16 -8.43
C ILE A 15 -1.03 -4.31 -6.94
N ASN A 16 -0.87 -3.20 -6.19
CA ASN A 16 -1.21 -3.08 -4.78
C ASN A 16 -2.59 -2.44 -4.62
N LEU A 17 -3.57 -3.19 -4.12
CA LEU A 17 -4.94 -2.73 -3.97
C LEU A 17 -5.20 -2.14 -2.58
N ALA A 18 -5.70 -0.91 -2.50
CA ALA A 18 -6.17 -0.27 -1.29
C ALA A 18 -7.71 -0.11 -1.37
N PRO A 19 -8.49 -1.12 -0.94
CA PRO A 19 -9.91 -1.23 -1.31
C PRO A 19 -10.84 -0.30 -0.52
N THR A 20 -10.42 0.15 0.68
CA THR A 20 -11.33 0.75 1.67
C THR A 20 -10.81 2.06 2.25
N GLY A 21 -9.62 2.06 2.87
CA GLY A 21 -9.07 3.22 3.55
C GLY A 21 -9.83 3.69 4.78
N MET A 22 -9.39 4.84 5.32
CA MET A 22 -9.97 5.46 6.53
C MET A 22 -11.01 6.55 6.25
N VAL A 23 -11.03 7.11 5.04
CA VAL A 23 -11.86 8.28 4.69
C VAL A 23 -13.12 7.91 3.90
N PRO A 24 -13.06 7.07 2.85
CA PRO A 24 -14.25 6.70 2.09
C PRO A 24 -15.37 6.14 2.96
N THR A 25 -16.61 6.49 2.61
CA THR A 25 -17.82 5.97 3.28
C THR A 25 -18.87 5.60 2.24
N ARG A 26 -19.88 4.83 2.64
CA ARG A 26 -21.02 4.48 1.76
C ARG A 26 -21.79 5.69 1.25
N ALA A 27 -21.83 6.77 2.02
CA ALA A 27 -22.47 8.02 1.59
C ALA A 27 -21.70 8.71 0.46
N MET A 28 -20.38 8.50 0.37
CA MET A 28 -19.55 9.05 -0.70
C MET A 28 -19.59 8.16 -1.95
N SER A 29 -19.65 6.84 -1.79
CA SER A 29 -19.82 5.88 -2.88
C SER A 29 -20.38 4.57 -2.35
N PRO A 30 -21.42 3.98 -3.00
CA PRO A 30 -21.97 2.69 -2.59
C PRO A 30 -21.00 1.52 -2.86
N HIS A 31 -19.93 1.76 -3.63
CA HIS A 31 -18.96 0.73 -4.01
C HIS A 31 -17.84 0.52 -2.99
N VAL A 32 -17.76 1.34 -1.93
CA VAL A 32 -16.72 1.20 -0.90
C VAL A 32 -17.05 0.00 0.00
N PRO A 33 -16.24 -1.08 0.00
CA PRO A 33 -16.44 -2.18 0.93
C PRO A 33 -15.99 -1.76 2.33
N LEU A 34 -16.85 -1.97 3.34
CA LEU A 34 -16.55 -1.61 4.74
C LEU A 34 -16.55 -2.83 5.66
N ALA A 35 -17.52 -3.73 5.50
CA ALA A 35 -17.60 -4.94 6.31
C ALA A 35 -16.54 -5.96 5.87
N PRO A 36 -15.98 -6.77 6.78
CA PRO A 36 -14.95 -7.75 6.44
C PRO A 36 -15.31 -8.64 5.26
N GLU A 37 -16.56 -9.11 5.18
CA GLU A 37 -17.04 -10.01 4.14
C GLU A 37 -17.07 -9.31 2.77
N GLU A 38 -17.46 -8.04 2.73
CA GLU A 38 -17.44 -7.23 1.50
C GLU A 38 -16.01 -6.96 1.04
N VAL A 39 -15.11 -6.63 1.98
CA VAL A 39 -13.70 -6.41 1.68
C VAL A 39 -13.09 -7.68 1.10
N VAL A 40 -13.36 -8.85 1.70
CA VAL A 40 -12.86 -10.14 1.21
C VAL A 40 -13.41 -10.46 -0.18
N GLU A 41 -14.70 -10.27 -0.43
CA GLU A 41 -15.30 -10.51 -1.74
C GLU A 41 -14.67 -9.62 -2.81
N ASP A 42 -14.58 -8.32 -2.54
CA ASP A 42 -14.06 -7.35 -3.50
C ASP A 42 -12.57 -7.55 -3.79
N VAL A 43 -11.77 -7.82 -2.74
CA VAL A 43 -10.34 -8.12 -2.88
C VAL A 43 -10.12 -9.44 -3.64
N THR A 44 -10.93 -10.48 -3.38
CA THR A 44 -10.83 -11.76 -4.10
C THR A 44 -11.11 -11.58 -5.60
N ARG A 45 -12.16 -10.82 -5.94
CA ARG A 45 -12.48 -10.44 -7.33
C ARG A 45 -11.33 -9.66 -7.96
N CYS A 46 -10.74 -8.71 -7.24
CA CYS A 46 -9.60 -7.92 -7.73
C CYS A 46 -8.33 -8.77 -7.89
N ALA A 47 -8.09 -9.74 -7.01
CA ALA A 47 -6.97 -10.67 -7.11
C ALA A 47 -7.06 -11.54 -8.38
N ALA A 48 -8.26 -12.04 -8.69
CA ALA A 48 -8.53 -12.77 -9.93
C ALA A 48 -8.30 -11.91 -11.19
N LEU A 49 -8.42 -10.59 -11.08
CA LEU A 49 -8.16 -9.64 -12.16
C LEU A 49 -6.69 -9.23 -12.27
N GLY A 50 -5.82 -9.55 -11.29
CA GLY A 50 -4.39 -9.24 -11.34
C GLY A 50 -3.84 -8.46 -10.14
N ALA A 51 -4.66 -8.12 -9.13
CA ALA A 51 -4.13 -7.58 -7.88
C ALA A 51 -3.28 -8.66 -7.17
N ALA A 52 -2.03 -8.32 -6.86
CA ALA A 52 -1.09 -9.26 -6.26
C ALA A 52 -0.84 -9.00 -4.77
N MET A 53 -1.23 -7.82 -4.31
CA MET A 53 -1.14 -7.38 -2.93
C MET A 53 -2.40 -6.59 -2.54
N VAL A 54 -2.70 -6.56 -1.25
CA VAL A 54 -3.77 -5.74 -0.69
C VAL A 54 -3.30 -4.98 0.56
N HIS A 55 -3.59 -3.68 0.60
CA HIS A 55 -3.42 -2.80 1.76
C HIS A 55 -4.75 -2.69 2.51
N LEU A 56 -4.85 -3.35 3.65
CA LEU A 56 -6.08 -3.42 4.44
C LEU A 56 -6.15 -2.32 5.49
N HIS A 57 -7.34 -1.72 5.55
CA HIS A 57 -7.83 -0.96 6.69
C HIS A 57 -9.07 -1.67 7.25
N ALA A 58 -9.20 -1.72 8.57
CA ALA A 58 -10.41 -2.21 9.22
C ALA A 58 -11.41 -1.07 9.51
N ARG A 59 -12.69 -1.42 9.44
CA ARG A 59 -13.81 -0.57 9.87
C ARG A 59 -14.63 -1.30 10.93
N ALA A 60 -15.09 -0.55 11.93
CA ALA A 60 -16.07 -1.01 12.89
C ALA A 60 -17.45 -1.18 12.21
N PRO A 61 -18.43 -1.86 12.84
CA PRO A 61 -19.75 -2.08 12.25
C PRO A 61 -20.50 -0.80 11.87
N ASP A 62 -20.21 0.32 12.53
CA ASP A 62 -20.76 1.65 12.20
C ASP A 62 -20.04 2.36 11.04
N GLY A 63 -19.01 1.72 10.47
CA GLY A 63 -18.19 2.26 9.37
C GLY A 63 -17.03 3.14 9.82
N THR A 64 -16.82 3.36 11.12
CA THR A 64 -15.68 4.15 11.62
C THR A 64 -14.35 3.39 11.49
N PRO A 65 -13.21 4.05 11.24
CA PRO A 65 -11.90 3.40 11.25
C PRO A 65 -11.58 2.76 12.61
N THR A 66 -10.92 1.61 12.60
CA THR A 66 -10.54 0.90 13.83
C THR A 66 -9.25 0.12 13.65
N GLU A 67 -8.52 -0.04 14.75
CA GLU A 67 -7.30 -0.83 14.86
C GLU A 67 -7.56 -2.24 15.43
N ASP A 68 -8.83 -2.65 15.57
CA ASP A 68 -9.21 -3.93 16.16
C ASP A 68 -8.58 -5.11 15.41
N PRO A 69 -7.63 -5.85 16.04
CA PRO A 69 -6.95 -6.96 15.40
C PRO A 69 -7.90 -8.12 15.09
N ALA A 70 -9.02 -8.27 15.79
CA ALA A 70 -10.00 -9.31 15.47
C ALA A 70 -10.65 -9.08 14.11
N ILE A 71 -10.91 -7.82 13.74
CA ILE A 71 -11.47 -7.47 12.43
C ILE A 71 -10.44 -7.72 11.32
N TYR A 72 -9.18 -7.33 11.54
CA TYR A 72 -8.08 -7.69 10.64
C TYR A 72 -7.93 -9.20 10.50
N GLY A 73 -7.93 -9.94 11.60
CA GLY A 73 -7.82 -11.40 11.60
C GLY A 73 -8.92 -12.07 10.78
N ARG A 74 -10.17 -11.61 10.89
CA ARG A 74 -11.28 -12.12 10.06
C ARG A 74 -11.02 -11.91 8.56
N MET A 75 -10.60 -10.70 8.17
CA MET A 75 -10.28 -10.41 6.76
C MET A 75 -9.11 -11.25 6.27
N ILE A 76 -8.02 -11.31 7.04
CA ILE A 76 -6.81 -12.06 6.66
C ILE A 76 -7.14 -13.54 6.51
N GLY A 77 -7.77 -14.16 7.51
CA GLY A 77 -8.10 -15.59 7.48
C GLY A 77 -9.00 -15.95 6.29
N ALA A 78 -10.01 -15.13 6.00
CA ALA A 78 -10.88 -15.36 4.85
C ALA A 78 -10.15 -15.16 3.51
N LEU A 79 -9.25 -14.17 3.41
CA LEU A 79 -8.39 -13.99 2.24
C LEU A 79 -7.40 -15.13 2.05
N ARG A 80 -6.86 -15.73 3.14
CA ARG A 80 -6.02 -16.94 3.03
C ARG A 80 -6.78 -18.12 2.43
N ALA A 81 -8.06 -18.26 2.76
CA ALA A 81 -8.89 -19.31 2.18
C ALA A 81 -9.21 -19.05 0.69
N ALA A 82 -9.53 -17.80 0.33
CA ALA A 82 -9.99 -17.46 -1.01
C ALA A 82 -8.86 -17.17 -2.02
N ALA A 83 -7.75 -16.61 -1.57
CA ALA A 83 -6.60 -16.20 -2.38
C ALA A 83 -5.29 -16.44 -1.59
N PRO A 84 -4.88 -17.71 -1.41
CA PRO A 84 -3.86 -18.12 -0.43
C PRO A 84 -2.52 -17.40 -0.61
N ASP A 85 -2.10 -17.18 -1.86
CA ASP A 85 -0.82 -16.55 -2.15
C ASP A 85 -0.83 -15.01 -2.03
N LEU A 86 -2.01 -14.37 -1.96
CA LEU A 86 -2.15 -12.92 -1.92
C LEU A 86 -1.27 -12.32 -0.82
N VAL A 87 -0.50 -11.28 -1.14
CA VAL A 87 0.28 -10.58 -0.13
C VAL A 87 -0.65 -9.63 0.62
N VAL A 88 -0.75 -9.81 1.93
CA VAL A 88 -1.64 -9.01 2.77
C VAL A 88 -0.82 -8.06 3.62
N VAL A 89 -1.08 -6.77 3.41
CA VAL A 89 -0.52 -5.65 4.16
C VAL A 89 -1.59 -5.11 5.12
N THR A 90 -1.30 -4.99 6.41
CA THR A 90 -2.19 -4.28 7.34
C THR A 90 -1.71 -2.87 7.61
N SER A 91 -2.64 -1.92 7.69
CA SER A 91 -2.29 -0.55 8.05
C SER A 91 -1.87 -0.43 9.52
N THR A 92 -0.80 0.34 9.78
CA THR A 92 -0.43 0.82 11.12
C THR A 92 -0.44 2.36 11.16
N SER A 93 -1.36 2.97 10.43
CA SER A 93 -1.48 4.43 10.26
C SER A 93 -1.55 5.20 11.58
N GLY A 94 -0.90 6.36 11.63
CA GLY A 94 -0.92 7.31 12.75
C GLY A 94 -1.95 8.44 12.60
N ARG A 95 -2.90 8.33 11.67
CA ARG A 95 -3.77 9.47 11.30
C ARG A 95 -4.81 9.83 12.36
N LEU A 96 -5.37 8.83 13.04
CA LEU A 96 -6.38 9.04 14.09
C LEU A 96 -5.93 8.53 15.47
N VAL A 97 -4.90 7.66 15.50
CA VAL A 97 -4.43 6.98 16.70
C VAL A 97 -2.93 7.23 16.86
N ARG A 98 -2.51 7.61 18.06
CA ARG A 98 -1.11 7.94 18.36
C ARG A 98 -0.40 6.80 19.09
N GLU A 99 -1.13 6.00 19.85
CA GLU A 99 -0.59 4.93 20.68
C GLU A 99 -0.01 3.82 19.80
N VAL A 100 1.28 3.53 19.98
CA VAL A 100 1.99 2.54 19.15
C VAL A 100 1.41 1.15 19.32
N GLU A 101 0.94 0.82 20.51
CA GLU A 101 0.36 -0.47 20.86
C GLU A 101 -0.92 -0.73 20.05
N LYS A 102 -1.79 0.28 19.93
CA LYS A 102 -3.01 0.18 19.13
C LYS A 102 -2.66 0.05 17.65
N ARG A 103 -1.74 0.88 17.16
CA ARG A 103 -1.29 0.84 15.75
C ARG A 103 -0.63 -0.48 15.37
N ALA A 104 0.05 -1.12 16.32
CA ALA A 104 0.74 -2.40 16.14
C ALA A 104 -0.15 -3.62 16.39
N ALA A 105 -1.41 -3.46 16.80
CA ALA A 105 -2.23 -4.57 17.30
C ALA A 105 -2.34 -5.72 16.28
N SER A 106 -2.45 -5.43 14.99
CA SER A 106 -2.51 -6.47 13.94
C SER A 106 -1.21 -7.27 13.77
N LEU A 107 -0.06 -6.74 14.20
CA LEU A 107 1.24 -7.43 14.11
C LEU A 107 1.33 -8.62 15.08
N PHE A 108 0.47 -8.64 16.10
CA PHE A 108 0.41 -9.70 17.11
C PHE A 108 -0.56 -10.83 16.73
N LEU A 109 -1.22 -10.75 15.58
CA LEU A 109 -1.94 -11.89 15.02
C LEU A 109 -0.97 -13.05 14.72
N GLU A 110 -1.44 -14.27 14.91
CA GLU A 110 -0.64 -15.50 14.85
C GLU A 110 -1.12 -16.44 13.73
N GLY A 111 -0.26 -17.39 13.34
CA GLY A 111 -0.57 -18.41 12.33
C GLY A 111 -1.03 -17.81 11.00
N ASP A 112 -2.11 -18.35 10.44
CA ASP A 112 -2.65 -17.87 9.15
C ASP A 112 -3.32 -16.49 9.23
N LEU A 113 -3.58 -15.99 10.43
CA LEU A 113 -4.14 -14.65 10.63
C LEU A 113 -3.06 -13.56 10.63
N ARG A 114 -1.78 -13.94 10.64
CA ARG A 114 -0.67 -13.00 10.62
C ARG A 114 -0.56 -12.32 9.25
N PRO A 115 -0.38 -10.99 9.21
CA PRO A 115 -0.11 -10.29 7.96
C PRO A 115 1.28 -10.62 7.41
N ASP A 116 1.44 -10.54 6.09
CA ASP A 116 2.75 -10.72 5.47
C ASP A 116 3.61 -9.45 5.60
N MET A 117 2.93 -8.31 5.53
CA MET A 117 3.52 -6.99 5.58
C MET A 117 2.68 -6.04 6.43
N ALA A 118 3.25 -4.89 6.79
CA ALA A 118 2.51 -3.83 7.44
C ALA A 118 3.02 -2.46 7.00
N SER A 119 2.12 -1.49 6.85
CA SER A 119 2.49 -0.15 6.35
C SER A 119 3.27 0.64 7.39
N LEU A 120 4.43 1.19 7.06
CA LEU A 120 5.23 2.03 7.94
C LEU A 120 5.37 3.43 7.33
N THR A 121 4.61 4.40 7.85
CA THR A 121 4.77 5.81 7.48
C THR A 121 6.01 6.40 8.15
N LEU A 122 6.95 6.88 7.34
CA LEU A 122 8.29 7.27 7.78
C LEU A 122 8.42 8.75 8.19
N GLY A 123 7.29 9.43 8.43
CA GLY A 123 7.28 10.82 8.86
C GLY A 123 5.89 11.34 9.17
N SER A 124 5.83 12.49 9.84
CA SER A 124 4.58 13.22 10.08
C SER A 124 4.23 14.11 8.89
N MET A 125 2.94 14.33 8.64
CA MET A 125 2.48 15.23 7.58
C MET A 125 1.06 15.75 7.83
N ASN A 126 0.70 16.84 7.16
CA ASN A 126 -0.67 17.31 7.14
C ASN A 126 -1.46 16.63 6.01
N PHE A 127 -2.63 16.10 6.34
CA PHE A 127 -3.71 15.84 5.38
C PHE A 127 -4.65 17.06 5.32
N ALA A 128 -5.59 17.05 4.38
CA ALA A 128 -6.49 18.18 4.12
C ALA A 128 -7.24 18.70 5.37
N THR A 129 -7.54 17.83 6.34
CA THR A 129 -8.36 18.18 7.53
C THR A 129 -7.71 17.82 8.86
N THR A 130 -6.59 17.11 8.87
CA THR A 130 -5.94 16.65 10.10
C THR A 130 -4.46 16.39 9.88
N ALA A 131 -3.65 16.51 10.93
CA ALA A 131 -2.28 16.03 10.91
C ALA A 131 -2.25 14.51 11.12
N SER A 132 -1.39 13.82 10.39
CA SER A 132 -0.98 12.45 10.70
C SER A 132 0.38 12.51 11.37
N VAL A 133 0.43 12.11 12.64
CA VAL A 133 1.61 12.26 13.49
C VAL A 133 2.30 10.91 13.63
N ASN A 134 3.52 10.85 13.10
CA ASN A 134 4.45 9.75 13.25
C ASN A 134 5.73 10.30 13.88
N GLU A 135 5.81 10.23 15.20
CA GLU A 135 7.01 10.61 15.93
C GLU A 135 8.13 9.63 15.60
N PRO A 136 9.40 10.08 15.53
CA PRO A 136 10.54 9.20 15.24
C PRO A 136 10.57 7.93 16.10
N GLN A 137 10.26 8.06 17.40
CA GLN A 137 10.23 6.92 18.32
C GLN A 137 9.10 5.94 18.01
N THR A 138 7.93 6.43 17.59
CA THR A 138 6.84 5.56 17.13
C THR A 138 7.23 4.80 15.87
N ILE A 139 7.87 5.47 14.90
CA ILE A 139 8.33 4.82 13.66
C ILE A 139 9.38 3.74 13.96
N ILE A 140 10.37 4.07 14.79
CA ILE A 140 11.41 3.13 15.23
C ILE A 140 10.78 1.94 15.96
N ARG A 141 9.84 2.18 16.88
CA ARG A 141 9.20 1.09 17.64
C ARG A 141 8.35 0.20 16.75
N LEU A 142 7.62 0.75 15.79
CA LEU A 142 6.88 -0.05 14.81
C LEU A 142 7.81 -0.88 13.94
N ALA A 143 8.93 -0.31 13.47
CA ALA A 143 9.93 -1.05 12.70
C ALA A 143 10.54 -2.21 13.52
N GLN A 144 10.87 -1.98 14.79
CA GLN A 144 11.33 -3.02 15.71
C GLN A 144 10.29 -4.13 15.89
N LEU A 145 9.04 -3.78 16.15
CA LEU A 145 7.95 -4.77 16.27
C LEU A 145 7.77 -5.57 14.99
N MET A 146 7.81 -4.92 13.83
CA MET A 146 7.76 -5.60 12.53
C MET A 146 8.93 -6.58 12.37
N GLN A 147 10.15 -6.18 12.70
CA GLN A 147 11.35 -7.04 12.66
C GLN A 147 11.26 -8.21 13.63
N GLU A 148 10.95 -7.96 14.91
CA GLU A 148 10.76 -8.97 15.97
C GLU A 148 9.73 -10.03 15.55
N ARG A 149 8.70 -9.59 14.83
CA ARG A 149 7.60 -10.44 14.35
C ARG A 149 7.86 -11.00 12.96
N GLY A 150 8.95 -10.66 12.28
CA GLY A 150 9.25 -11.08 10.90
C GLY A 150 8.24 -10.59 9.86
N ILE A 151 7.61 -9.45 10.09
CA ILE A 151 6.65 -8.81 9.19
C ILE A 151 7.40 -7.76 8.37
N LYS A 152 7.29 -7.81 7.04
CA LYS A 152 8.04 -6.88 6.18
C LYS A 152 7.35 -5.51 6.11
N PRO A 153 8.06 -4.39 6.30
CA PRO A 153 7.45 -3.07 6.17
C PRO A 153 7.11 -2.73 4.71
N GLU A 154 5.91 -2.22 4.48
CA GLU A 154 5.57 -1.40 3.31
C GLU A 154 5.92 0.06 3.65
N LEU A 155 6.98 0.59 3.05
CA LEU A 155 7.53 1.90 3.40
C LEU A 155 6.72 3.00 2.70
N GLU A 156 5.83 3.65 3.45
CA GLU A 156 4.93 4.69 2.92
C GLU A 156 5.65 6.03 2.86
N VAL A 157 5.90 6.50 1.63
CA VAL A 157 6.66 7.72 1.33
C VAL A 157 5.77 8.76 0.68
N PHE A 158 5.52 9.84 1.39
CA PHE A 158 4.77 10.99 0.89
C PHE A 158 5.68 12.16 0.49
N ASP A 159 6.93 12.17 0.96
CA ASP A 159 7.90 13.22 0.68
C ASP A 159 9.35 12.70 0.78
N LEU A 160 10.31 13.41 0.18
CA LEU A 160 11.72 13.01 0.12
C LEU A 160 12.35 12.78 1.50
N GLY A 161 11.96 13.59 2.50
CA GLY A 161 12.44 13.42 3.88
C GLY A 161 12.13 12.05 4.49
N MET A 162 11.10 11.37 4.00
CA MET A 162 10.74 10.02 4.45
C MET A 162 11.72 8.96 3.92
N VAL A 163 12.29 9.16 2.73
CA VAL A 163 13.38 8.32 2.21
C VAL A 163 14.63 8.47 3.08
N ASN A 164 14.96 9.69 3.50
CA ASN A 164 16.05 9.94 4.43
C ASN A 164 15.83 9.22 5.77
N PHE A 165 14.60 9.19 6.28
CA PHE A 165 14.31 8.47 7.51
C PHE A 165 14.40 6.94 7.33
N ALA A 166 13.99 6.39 6.19
CA ALA A 166 14.23 4.98 5.86
C ALA A 166 15.72 4.62 5.90
N LYS A 167 16.60 5.47 5.37
CA LYS A 167 18.06 5.25 5.44
C LYS A 167 18.56 5.19 6.88
N ILE A 168 18.05 6.03 7.78
CA ILE A 168 18.37 5.96 9.21
C ILE A 168 17.95 4.61 9.82
N LEU A 169 16.78 4.07 9.44
CA LEU A 169 16.33 2.77 9.92
C LEU A 169 17.18 1.63 9.35
N ILE A 170 17.62 1.73 8.09
CA ILE A 170 18.55 0.79 7.44
C ILE A 170 19.90 0.80 8.16
N ASP A 171 20.46 1.98 8.43
CA ASP A 171 21.75 2.12 9.13
C ASP A 171 21.70 1.56 10.57
N LYS A 172 20.50 1.56 11.17
CA LYS A 172 20.23 0.94 12.49
C LYS A 172 20.00 -0.56 12.43
N GLY A 173 19.98 -1.17 11.23
CA GLY A 173 19.67 -2.58 11.03
C GLY A 173 18.22 -2.94 11.32
N LEU A 174 17.29 -1.98 11.28
CA LEU A 174 15.85 -2.20 11.52
C LEU A 174 15.06 -2.52 10.24
N LEU A 175 15.67 -2.30 9.08
CA LEU A 175 15.10 -2.63 7.76
C LEU A 175 16.10 -3.48 6.99
N GLU A 176 15.62 -4.56 6.38
CA GLU A 176 16.43 -5.45 5.55
C GLU A 176 15.92 -5.48 4.10
N PRO A 177 16.84 -5.50 3.11
CA PRO A 177 16.46 -5.60 1.71
C PRO A 177 15.87 -7.00 1.40
N PRO A 178 15.05 -7.14 0.34
CA PRO A 178 14.60 -6.09 -0.56
C PRO A 178 13.59 -5.15 0.13
N TYR A 179 13.71 -3.86 -0.17
CA TYR A 179 12.82 -2.82 0.36
C TYR A 179 11.64 -2.62 -0.57
N TYR A 180 10.46 -2.34 -0.01
CA TYR A 180 9.28 -1.99 -0.80
C TYR A 180 8.80 -0.60 -0.40
N PHE A 181 8.98 0.36 -1.30
CA PHE A 181 8.56 1.74 -1.13
C PHE A 181 7.23 1.98 -1.85
N ASN A 182 6.20 2.36 -1.11
CA ASN A 182 4.95 2.82 -1.68
C ASN A 182 4.97 4.36 -1.68
N ILE A 183 5.12 4.96 -2.86
CA ILE A 183 5.27 6.42 -3.02
C ILE A 183 3.89 7.03 -3.29
N LEU A 184 3.40 7.89 -2.40
CA LEU A 184 2.08 8.51 -2.50
C LEU A 184 2.20 9.98 -2.84
N LEU A 185 1.72 10.35 -4.04
CA LEU A 185 1.81 11.71 -4.55
C LEU A 185 0.46 12.44 -4.56
N GLY A 186 0.52 13.75 -4.33
CA GLY A 186 -0.63 14.65 -4.48
C GLY A 186 -1.40 14.94 -3.20
N ASN A 187 -0.87 14.55 -2.03
CA ASN A 187 -1.37 15.07 -0.76
C ASN A 187 -1.02 16.57 -0.65
N PRO A 188 -1.93 17.46 -0.18
CA PRO A 188 -1.66 18.90 -0.12
C PRO A 188 -0.44 19.32 0.70
N GLY A 189 -0.04 18.52 1.69
CA GLY A 189 1.06 18.82 2.60
C GLY A 189 2.41 18.22 2.21
N THR A 190 2.53 17.52 1.06
CA THR A 190 3.73 16.76 0.71
C THR A 190 4.01 16.76 -0.81
N ALA A 191 4.82 15.82 -1.31
CA ALA A 191 5.17 15.73 -2.71
C ALA A 191 3.95 15.62 -3.65
N GLN A 192 3.91 16.51 -4.63
CA GLN A 192 2.90 16.52 -5.70
C GLN A 192 3.19 15.51 -6.82
N ALA A 193 2.15 15.14 -7.58
CA ALA A 193 2.22 14.23 -8.73
C ALA A 193 2.82 14.90 -9.99
N THR A 194 4.08 15.28 -9.89
CA THR A 194 4.91 15.86 -10.97
C THR A 194 6.14 14.99 -11.21
N LEU A 195 6.67 15.05 -12.44
CA LEU A 195 7.89 14.30 -12.79
C LEU A 195 9.08 14.69 -11.91
N MET A 196 9.21 15.98 -11.58
CA MET A 196 10.35 16.46 -10.80
C MET A 196 10.35 15.94 -9.35
N HIS A 197 9.19 15.91 -8.71
CA HIS A 197 9.08 15.38 -7.36
C HIS A 197 9.29 13.87 -7.33
N LEU A 198 8.69 13.15 -8.29
CA LEU A 198 8.90 11.71 -8.43
C LEU A 198 10.38 11.39 -8.66
N ALA A 199 11.03 12.11 -9.59
CA ALA A 199 12.44 11.91 -9.92
C ALA A 199 13.34 12.12 -8.70
N ALA A 200 13.09 13.18 -7.91
CA ALA A 200 13.85 13.44 -6.69
C ALA A 200 13.72 12.31 -5.67
N ILE A 201 12.50 11.80 -5.44
CA ILE A 201 12.26 10.69 -4.51
C ILE A 201 12.93 9.39 -5.00
N VAL A 202 12.69 9.02 -6.27
CA VAL A 202 13.19 7.75 -6.83
C VAL A 202 14.72 7.75 -6.90
N ALA A 203 15.35 8.85 -7.30
CA ALA A 203 16.80 8.96 -7.36
C ALA A 203 17.49 8.75 -6.00
N ASP A 204 16.77 9.01 -4.91
CA ASP A 204 17.30 8.92 -3.55
C ASP A 204 17.00 7.57 -2.86
N LEU A 205 16.23 6.68 -3.49
CA LEU A 205 15.91 5.38 -2.91
C LEU A 205 17.19 4.54 -2.70
N PRO A 206 17.30 3.81 -1.58
CA PRO A 206 18.38 2.86 -1.35
C PRO A 206 18.48 1.81 -2.47
N PRO A 207 19.64 1.18 -2.69
CA PRO A 207 19.74 0.02 -3.58
C PRO A 207 18.83 -1.12 -3.10
N GLN A 208 18.48 -2.05 -3.99
CA GLN A 208 17.57 -3.18 -3.73
C GLN A 208 16.14 -2.74 -3.31
N SER A 209 15.72 -1.57 -3.79
CA SER A 209 14.38 -1.04 -3.59
C SER A 209 13.46 -1.38 -4.76
N TYR A 210 12.34 -2.03 -4.45
CA TYR A 210 11.14 -2.02 -5.26
C TYR A 210 10.32 -0.79 -4.89
N TRP A 211 9.69 -0.17 -5.87
CA TRP A 211 8.81 0.97 -5.60
C TRP A 211 7.54 0.94 -6.45
N SER A 212 6.43 1.27 -5.80
CA SER A 212 5.12 1.44 -6.40
C SER A 212 4.67 2.89 -6.30
N LEU A 213 3.87 3.33 -7.27
CA LEU A 213 3.38 4.70 -7.32
C LEU A 213 1.87 4.76 -7.07
N ALA A 214 1.47 5.59 -6.11
CA ALA A 214 0.09 5.93 -5.79
C ALA A 214 -0.15 7.42 -6.07
N GLY A 215 -1.35 7.75 -6.54
CA GLY A 215 -1.79 9.14 -6.65
C GLY A 215 -3.09 9.34 -5.87
N LEU A 216 -3.13 10.39 -5.05
CA LEU A 216 -4.31 10.67 -4.22
C LEU A 216 -5.37 11.46 -5.01
N GLY A 217 -6.61 10.98 -4.96
CA GLY A 217 -7.76 11.54 -5.64
C GLY A 217 -7.52 11.73 -7.14
N ARG A 218 -7.62 12.98 -7.59
CA ARG A 218 -7.48 13.39 -9.00
C ARG A 218 -6.11 13.07 -9.61
N PHE A 219 -5.14 12.67 -8.80
CA PHE A 219 -3.80 12.32 -9.24
C PHE A 219 -3.61 10.82 -9.52
N GLN A 220 -4.56 9.95 -9.13
CA GLN A 220 -4.41 8.49 -9.23
C GLN A 220 -4.10 8.05 -10.66
N ALA A 221 -4.88 8.48 -11.66
CA ALA A 221 -4.69 8.07 -13.05
C ALA A 221 -3.32 8.45 -13.61
N ARG A 222 -2.84 9.68 -13.31
CA ARG A 222 -1.53 10.15 -13.77
C ARG A 222 -0.39 9.41 -13.07
N ALA A 223 -0.46 9.29 -11.76
CA ALA A 223 0.58 8.65 -10.95
C ALA A 223 0.71 7.17 -11.32
N THR A 224 -0.41 6.45 -11.42
CA THR A 224 -0.40 5.04 -11.78
C THR A 224 0.08 4.81 -13.21
N ALA A 225 -0.29 5.65 -14.18
CA ALA A 225 0.28 5.58 -15.53
C ALA A 225 1.81 5.68 -15.50
N LEU A 226 2.39 6.64 -14.77
CA LEU A 226 3.85 6.74 -14.61
C LEU A 226 4.44 5.52 -13.89
N GLY A 227 3.75 4.96 -12.91
CA GLY A 227 4.18 3.75 -12.21
C GLY A 227 4.19 2.52 -13.12
N VAL A 228 3.22 2.37 -14.03
CA VAL A 228 3.23 1.31 -15.06
C VAL A 228 4.44 1.45 -15.98
N VAL A 229 4.83 2.67 -16.33
CA VAL A 229 5.99 2.91 -17.22
C VAL A 229 7.33 2.71 -16.51
N MET A 230 7.49 3.29 -15.32
CA MET A 230 8.82 3.49 -14.70
C MET A 230 9.03 2.67 -13.42
N GLY A 231 7.94 2.34 -12.73
CA GLY A 231 7.96 1.73 -11.39
C GLY A 231 7.98 0.21 -11.42
N HIS A 232 8.16 -0.38 -10.25
CA HIS A 232 7.99 -1.82 -10.06
C HIS A 232 6.51 -2.18 -9.85
N GLY A 233 5.69 -1.19 -9.50
CA GLY A 233 4.27 -1.37 -9.32
C GLY A 233 3.48 -0.08 -9.25
N VAL A 234 2.20 -0.25 -8.95
CA VAL A 234 1.26 0.83 -8.67
C VAL A 234 0.42 0.48 -7.46
N ARG A 235 -0.03 1.52 -6.76
CA ARG A 235 -1.12 1.41 -5.79
C ARG A 235 -2.37 2.10 -6.33
N ILE A 236 -3.49 1.41 -6.21
CA ILE A 236 -4.80 1.82 -6.69
C ILE A 236 -5.89 1.47 -5.68
N GLY A 237 -7.07 2.03 -5.84
CA GLY A 237 -8.28 1.60 -5.14
C GLY A 237 -9.11 2.75 -4.61
N LEU A 238 -10.27 2.40 -4.06
CA LEU A 238 -11.25 3.34 -3.55
C LEU A 238 -10.77 4.11 -2.32
N GLU A 239 -9.76 3.59 -1.61
CA GLU A 239 -9.06 4.35 -0.57
C GLU A 239 -8.50 5.67 -1.11
N ASP A 240 -7.89 5.60 -2.29
CA ASP A 240 -7.11 6.69 -2.85
C ASP A 240 -7.97 7.56 -3.79
N ASN A 241 -8.96 7.01 -4.50
CA ASN A 241 -9.85 7.77 -5.38
C ASN A 241 -11.20 7.07 -5.58
N LEU A 242 -12.29 7.83 -5.54
CA LEU A 242 -13.66 7.30 -5.73
C LEU A 242 -14.15 7.41 -7.17
N TRP A 243 -13.43 8.13 -8.02
CA TRP A 243 -13.91 8.52 -9.35
C TRP A 243 -13.13 7.81 -10.45
N LEU A 244 -13.85 7.22 -11.40
CA LEU A 244 -13.24 6.56 -12.55
C LEU A 244 -12.67 7.57 -13.54
N ASP A 245 -13.29 8.76 -13.61
CA ASP A 245 -12.98 9.85 -14.52
C ASP A 245 -12.53 11.13 -13.78
N GLN A 246 -11.86 12.03 -14.50
CA GLN A 246 -11.31 13.26 -13.93
C GLN A 246 -12.39 14.28 -13.56
N GLU A 247 -13.48 14.30 -14.34
CA GLU A 247 -14.62 15.20 -14.16
C GLU A 247 -15.52 14.78 -12.99
N ARG A 248 -15.23 13.63 -12.37
CA ARG A 248 -15.97 13.09 -11.21
C ARG A 248 -17.45 12.86 -11.53
N THR A 249 -17.71 12.26 -12.68
CA THR A 249 -19.08 11.93 -13.13
C THR A 249 -19.40 10.45 -12.96
N VAL A 250 -18.38 9.59 -12.87
CA VAL A 250 -18.54 8.13 -12.77
C VAL A 250 -17.83 7.63 -11.51
N LEU A 251 -18.60 7.05 -10.58
CA LEU A 251 -18.02 6.36 -9.43
C LEU A 251 -17.30 5.09 -9.87
N ALA A 252 -16.10 4.88 -9.34
CA ALA A 252 -15.30 3.71 -9.62
C ALA A 252 -15.69 2.52 -8.73
N THR A 253 -15.29 1.34 -9.18
CA THR A 253 -15.12 0.13 -8.37
C THR A 253 -13.64 -0.22 -8.33
N ASN A 254 -13.21 -0.95 -7.29
CA ASN A 254 -11.82 -1.46 -7.22
C ASN A 254 -11.47 -2.34 -8.43
N ALA A 255 -12.40 -3.18 -8.88
CA ALA A 255 -12.23 -4.03 -10.07
C ALA A 255 -11.92 -3.22 -11.34
N GLN A 256 -12.61 -2.09 -11.55
CA GLN A 256 -12.34 -1.21 -12.71
C GLN A 256 -10.94 -0.59 -12.65
N TYR A 257 -10.43 -0.27 -11.46
CA TYR A 257 -9.05 0.20 -11.34
C TYR A 257 -8.05 -0.90 -11.68
N VAL A 258 -8.24 -2.13 -11.20
CA VAL A 258 -7.35 -3.25 -11.55
C VAL A 258 -7.36 -3.48 -13.06
N GLN A 259 -8.54 -3.57 -13.68
CA GLN A 259 -8.70 -3.76 -15.12
C GLN A 259 -7.99 -2.66 -15.94
N ARG A 260 -8.10 -1.39 -15.50
CA ARG A 260 -7.40 -0.27 -16.15
C ARG A 260 -5.89 -0.47 -16.13
N ILE A 261 -5.32 -0.85 -14.98
CA ILE A 261 -3.87 -1.07 -14.86
C ILE A 261 -3.42 -2.28 -15.69
N VAL A 262 -4.18 -3.37 -15.67
CA VAL A 262 -3.87 -4.55 -16.48
C VAL A 262 -3.89 -4.22 -17.97
N ALA A 263 -4.88 -3.46 -18.45
CA ALA A 263 -4.94 -3.02 -19.84
C ALA A 263 -3.75 -2.12 -20.21
N GLN A 264 -3.33 -1.22 -19.31
CA GLN A 264 -2.14 -0.38 -19.52
C GLN A 264 -0.86 -1.23 -19.61
N ALA A 265 -0.68 -2.20 -18.69
CA ALA A 265 0.47 -3.09 -18.71
C ALA A 265 0.52 -3.93 -20.00
N GLN A 266 -0.63 -4.50 -20.41
CA GLN A 266 -0.76 -5.26 -21.65
C GLN A 266 -0.43 -4.42 -22.89
N ALA A 267 -0.92 -3.19 -22.96
CA ALA A 267 -0.62 -2.26 -24.06
C ALA A 267 0.89 -1.96 -24.17
N MET A 268 1.63 -2.09 -23.08
CA MET A 268 3.08 -1.90 -23.02
C MET A 268 3.88 -3.21 -23.16
N GLY A 269 3.21 -4.36 -23.35
CA GLY A 269 3.86 -5.67 -23.37
C GLY A 269 4.47 -6.08 -22.02
N ARG A 270 4.05 -5.45 -20.93
CA ARG A 270 4.59 -5.68 -19.59
C ARG A 270 3.75 -6.73 -18.84
N PRO A 271 4.34 -7.80 -18.30
CA PRO A 271 3.58 -8.78 -17.52
C PRO A 271 3.10 -8.18 -16.20
N VAL A 272 1.95 -8.66 -15.70
CA VAL A 272 1.44 -8.34 -14.35
C VAL A 272 1.94 -9.40 -13.39
N ALA A 273 2.43 -8.99 -12.21
CA ALA A 273 2.96 -9.90 -11.21
C ALA A 273 1.84 -10.75 -10.60
N THR A 274 2.08 -12.06 -10.46
CA THR A 274 1.22 -12.92 -9.63
C THR A 274 1.58 -12.72 -8.17
N PRO A 275 0.69 -13.05 -7.21
CA PRO A 275 1.03 -13.00 -5.79
C PRO A 275 2.32 -13.77 -5.43
N ARG A 276 2.53 -14.97 -6.00
CA ARG A 276 3.77 -15.74 -5.82
C ARG A 276 5.01 -15.01 -6.32
N ALA A 277 4.91 -14.35 -7.48
CA ALA A 277 6.01 -13.55 -8.02
C ALA A 277 6.33 -12.38 -7.09
N VAL A 278 5.32 -11.68 -6.57
CA VAL A 278 5.52 -10.60 -5.60
C VAL A 278 6.18 -11.11 -4.32
N ARG A 279 5.76 -12.27 -3.80
CA ARG A 279 6.42 -12.90 -2.65
C ARG A 279 7.91 -13.12 -2.90
N THR A 280 8.27 -13.65 -4.07
CA THR A 280 9.69 -13.84 -4.44
C THR A 280 10.42 -12.50 -4.56
N MET A 281 9.85 -11.52 -5.26
CA MET A 281 10.45 -10.18 -5.43
C MET A 281 10.73 -9.52 -4.09
N LEU A 282 9.81 -9.66 -3.14
CA LEU A 282 9.90 -9.02 -1.83
C LEU A 282 10.56 -9.90 -0.77
N GLY A 283 11.06 -11.10 -1.10
CA GLY A 283 11.70 -12.00 -0.14
C GLY A 283 10.74 -12.50 0.96
N LEU A 284 9.46 -12.64 0.64
CA LEU A 284 8.45 -13.21 1.54
C LEU A 284 8.40 -14.73 1.38
N ALA A 285 8.06 -15.44 2.46
CA ALA A 285 7.82 -16.88 2.41
C ALA A 285 6.69 -17.21 1.40
N GLN A 286 6.88 -18.26 0.63
CA GLN A 286 5.82 -18.81 -0.22
C GLN A 286 4.74 -19.44 0.66
N ARG A 287 3.49 -19.41 0.19
CA ARG A 287 2.39 -20.15 0.81
C ARG A 287 2.16 -21.43 0.00
N GLY A 288 1.93 -22.53 0.71
CA GLY A 288 1.78 -23.88 0.14
C GLY A 288 0.50 -24.02 -0.67
#